data_AF-A0A4R4BKH7-F1
#
_entry.id   AF-A0A4R4BKH7-F1
#
_cell.length_a   1.000
_cell.length_b   1.000
_cell.length_c   1.000
_cell.angle_alpha   90.00
_cell.angle_beta   90.00
_cell.angle_gamma   90.00
#
_symmetry.space_group_name_H-M   'P 1'
#
loop_
_entity.id
_entity.type
_entity.pdbx_description
1 polymer ?
#
loop_
_entity_poly.entity_id
_entity_poly.type
_entity_poly.pdbx_seq_one_letter_code
_entity_poly.pdbx_strand_id
1 'polypeptide(L)' 'MAKWPRTIHWCLDKACGWTEATHKLREGLKCPKCNGPTNCNLVEKL' A
#
# COMPACT_ATOMS: atom_id res chain seq x y z
N MET A 1 19.80 7.14 11.30
CA MET A 1 18.83 6.69 10.27
C MET A 1 17.45 7.19 10.63
N ALA A 2 16.83 8.04 9.80
CA ALA A 2 15.41 8.37 9.96
C ALA A 2 14.58 7.07 9.78
N LYS A 3 13.82 6.68 10.80
CA LYS A 3 12.87 5.56 10.72
C LYS A 3 11.60 6.08 10.06
N TRP A 4 11.44 5.79 8.78
CA TRP A 4 10.20 6.11 8.06
C TRP A 4 9.10 5.12 8.47
N PRO A 5 7.86 5.59 8.71
CA PRO A 5 6.75 4.70 9.01
C PRO A 5 6.49 3.74 7.84
N ARG A 6 6.01 2.54 8.15
CA ARG A 6 5.76 1.52 7.13
C ARG A 6 4.38 1.76 6.53
N THR A 7 4.31 2.09 5.25
CA THR A 7 3.05 2.19 4.51
C THR A 7 2.69 0.84 3.92
N ILE A 8 1.48 0.35 4.19
CA ILE A 8 0.93 -0.82 3.53
C ILE A 8 -0.01 -0.32 2.43
N HIS A 9 0.18 -0.81 1.22
CA HIS A 9 -0.67 -0.60 0.04
C HIS A 9 -1.41 -1.89 -0.26
N TRP A 10 -2.69 -1.82 -0.58
CA TRP A 10 -3.48 -3.00 -0.95
C TRP A 10 -4.52 -2.66 -2.01
N CYS A 11 -4.91 -3.66 -2.80
CA CYS A 11 -5.98 -3.48 -3.76
C CYS A 11 -7.34 -3.41 -3.06
N LEU A 12 -8.21 -2.50 -3.50
CA LEU A 12 -9.59 -2.42 -2.99
C LEU A 12 -10.43 -3.65 -3.39
N ASP A 13 -10.07 -4.27 -4.51
CA ASP A 13 -10.70 -5.51 -4.95
C ASP A 13 -10.21 -6.69 -4.10
N LYS A 14 -11.13 -7.28 -3.34
CA LYS A 14 -10.82 -8.40 -2.45
C LYS A 14 -10.50 -9.69 -3.21
N ALA A 15 -10.95 -9.84 -4.45
CA ALA A 15 -10.65 -11.01 -5.27
C ALA A 15 -9.21 -10.98 -5.81
N CYS A 16 -8.66 -9.79 -6.03
CA CYS A 16 -7.28 -9.59 -6.48
C CYS A 16 -6.23 -10.00 -5.41
N GLY A 17 -6.50 -9.66 -4.15
CA GLY A 17 -5.66 -10.04 -3.01
C GLY A 17 -4.23 -9.47 -3.03
N TRP A 18 -3.99 -8.37 -3.76
CA TRP A 18 -2.68 -7.74 -3.81
C TRP A 18 -2.43 -6.88 -2.57
N THR A 19 -1.24 -7.01 -1.97
CA THR A 19 -0.78 -6.21 -0.83
C THR A 19 0.73 -6.03 -0.91
N GLU A 20 1.21 -4.81 -0.69
CA GLU A 20 2.62 -4.44 -0.70
C GLU A 20 2.93 -3.55 0.50
N ALA A 21 3.98 -3.85 1.24
CA ALA A 21 4.41 -3.04 2.36
C ALA A 21 5.73 -2.34 2.03
N THR A 22 5.75 -1.02 2.06
CA THR A 22 6.88 -0.17 1.67
C THR A 22 7.06 0.96 2.67
N HIS A 23 8.25 1.55 2.75
CA HIS A 23 8.50 2.76 3.55
C HIS A 23 8.23 4.05 2.77
N LYS A 24 7.58 3.95 1.61
CA LYS A 24 7.22 5.08 0.74
C LYS A 24 5.72 5.14 0.56
N LEU A 25 5.14 6.31 0.75
CA LEU A 25 3.80 6.60 0.29
C LEU A 25 3.81 6.67 -1.24
N ARG A 26 3.00 5.83 -1.88
CA ARG A 26 2.78 5.80 -3.33
C ARG A 26 1.34 6.22 -3.58
N GLU A 27 1.08 7.51 -3.56
CA GLU A 27 -0.24 8.06 -3.87
C GLU A 27 -0.62 7.74 -5.32
N GLY A 28 -1.88 7.36 -5.55
CA GLY A 28 -2.36 7.01 -6.89
C GLY A 28 -1.81 5.70 -7.46
N LEU A 29 -1.17 4.86 -6.63
CA LEU A 29 -0.73 3.53 -7.07
C LEU A 29 -1.93 2.73 -7.58
N LYS A 30 -1.82 2.21 -8.80
CA LYS A 30 -2.80 1.26 -9.33
C LYS A 30 -2.35 -0.15 -9.01
N CYS A 31 -3.31 -1.04 -8.82
CA CYS A 31 -3.00 -2.43 -8.52
C CYS A 31 -2.25 -3.03 -9.72
N PRO A 32 -1.04 -3.58 -9.54
CA PRO A 32 -0.26 -4.11 -10.67
C PRO A 32 -0.89 -5.36 -11.29
N LYS A 33 -1.83 -6.02 -10.61
CA LYS A 33 -2.53 -7.22 -11.12
C LYS A 33 -3.76 -6.88 -11.95
N CYS A 34 -4.66 -6.06 -11.41
CA CYS A 34 -5.96 -5.78 -12.03
C CYS A 34 -6.08 -4.35 -12.56
N ASN A 35 -5.04 -3.53 -12.42
CA ASN A 35 -5.04 -2.10 -12.72
C ASN A 35 -6.14 -1.30 -11.98
N GLY A 36 -6.74 -1.90 -10.95
CA GLY A 36 -7.80 -1.32 -10.14
C GLY A 36 -7.28 -0.32 -9.10
N PRO A 37 -8.21 0.37 -8.42
CA PRO A 37 -7.85 1.30 -7.36
C PRO A 37 -7.22 0.56 -6.17
N THR A 38 -6.20 1.19 -5.57
CA THR A 38 -5.57 0.72 -4.34
C THR A 38 -5.84 1.71 -3.21
N ASN A 39 -5.69 1.22 -1.99
CA ASN A 39 -5.71 2.03 -0.79
C ASN A 39 -4.39 1.82 -0.04
N CYS A 40 -4.04 2.75 0.83
CA CYS A 40 -2.84 2.66 1.63
C CYS A 40 -3.05 3.15 3.06
N ASN A 41 -2.25 2.62 3.99
CA ASN A 41 -2.28 3.01 5.39
C ASN A 41 -0.87 3.07 5.98
N LEU A 42 -0.61 4.15 6.70
CA LEU A 42 0.64 4.37 7.42
C LEU A 42 0.57 3.63 8.75
N VAL A 43 1.40 2.61 8.87
CA VAL A 43 1.58 1.87 10.13
C VAL A 43 2.70 2.57 10.90
N GLU A 44 2.31 3.49 11.78
CA GLU A 44 3.19 3.97 12.84
C GLU A 44 3.30 2.87 13.90
N LYS A 45 4.54 2.50 14.25
CA LYS A 45 4.77 1.64 15.41
C LYS A 45 4.49 2.48 16.66
N LEU A 46 3.37 2.21 17.32
CA LEU A 46 3.09 2.60 18.71
C LEU A 46 4.23 2.15 19.64
#